data_AF-A0A2V9FGN6-F1
#
_entry.id   AF-A0A2V9FGN6-F1
#
_cell.length_a   1.000
_cell.length_b   1.000
_cell.length_c   1.000
_cell.angle_alpha   90.00
_cell.angle_beta   90.00
_cell.angle_gamma   90.00
#
_symmetry.space_group_name_H-M   'P 1'
#
loop_
_entity.id
_entity.type
_entity.pdbx_description
1 polymer ?
#
loop_
_entity_poly.entity_id
_entity_poly.type
_entity_poly.pdbx_seq_one_letter_code
_entity_poly.pdbx_strand_id
1 'polypeptide(L)'
;MAIRRNPGFDVFNVRLLINLDKLLREKRRYQGDLSASINDALLAVNLNTVKLVTLQGKKKQTARETQVVLLRRLIRKLHNVAETRRCSINQLVNSGLAAYYSKQRLTNPGLPSS
;
A
#
# COMPACT_ATOMS: atom_id res chain seq x y z
N MET A 1 3.58 13.75 -26.73
CA MET A 1 4.28 12.94 -25.69
C MET A 1 3.41 11.73 -25.36
N ALA A 2 3.70 10.58 -25.97
CA ALA A 2 2.96 9.34 -25.68
C ALA A 2 3.48 8.77 -24.36
N ILE A 3 2.71 8.91 -23.29
CA ILE A 3 2.94 8.15 -22.06
C ILE A 3 2.79 6.69 -22.47
N ARG A 4 3.91 5.98 -22.57
CA ARG A 4 3.96 4.55 -22.89
C ARG A 4 3.06 3.85 -21.87
N ARG A 5 1.85 3.44 -22.28
CA ARG A 5 0.98 2.57 -21.50
C ARG A 5 1.71 1.23 -21.40
N ASN A 6 2.49 1.04 -20.34
CA ASN A 6 3.11 -0.24 -20.09
C ASN A 6 1.97 -1.24 -19.78
N PRO A 7 1.69 -2.24 -20.63
CA PRO A 7 0.45 -3.03 -20.56
C PRO A 7 0.28 -3.83 -19.25
N GLY A 8 1.35 -3.94 -18.45
CA GLY A 8 1.36 -4.61 -17.16
C GLY A 8 1.01 -3.74 -15.94
N PHE A 9 0.90 -2.42 -16.08
CA PHE A 9 0.70 -1.50 -14.95
C PHE A 9 -0.44 -0.53 -15.20
N ASP A 10 -1.21 -0.22 -14.16
CA ASP A 10 -2.24 0.82 -14.17
C ASP A 10 -2.07 1.78 -12.99
N VAL A 11 -2.56 3.00 -13.17
CA VAL A 11 -2.68 3.98 -12.09
C VAL A 11 -3.79 3.53 -11.15
N PHE A 12 -3.47 3.46 -9.87
CA PHE A 12 -4.36 3.08 -8.80
C PHE A 12 -4.39 4.17 -7.73
N ASN A 13 -5.60 4.64 -7.40
CA ASN A 13 -5.79 5.64 -6.36
C ASN A 13 -6.12 4.90 -5.06
N VAL A 14 -5.32 5.14 -4.01
CA VAL A 14 -5.53 4.51 -2.71
C VAL A 14 -5.53 5.54 -1.60
N ARG A 15 -6.43 5.34 -0.63
CA ARG A 15 -6.47 6.16 0.58
C ARG A 15 -5.68 5.48 1.68
N LEU A 16 -4.54 6.06 2.02
CA LEU A 16 -3.62 5.49 2.99
C LEU A 16 -3.92 6.00 4.40
N LEU A 17 -3.48 5.24 5.41
CA LEU A 17 -3.38 5.78 6.77
C LEU A 17 -2.31 6.87 6.82
N ILE A 18 -2.54 7.93 7.59
CA ILE A 18 -1.62 9.10 7.65
C ILE A 18 -0.19 8.65 8.01
N ASN A 19 -0.07 7.75 8.99
CA ASN A 19 1.23 7.24 9.43
C ASN A 19 1.94 6.45 8.33
N LEU A 20 1.20 5.67 7.53
CA LEU A 20 1.77 4.93 6.39
C LEU A 20 2.16 5.87 5.26
N ASP A 21 1.33 6.88 4.96
CA ASP A 21 1.63 7.88 3.94
C ASP A 21 2.90 8.68 4.29
N LYS A 22 3.06 9.08 5.57
CA LYS A 22 4.28 9.73 6.07
C LYS A 22 5.50 8.83 5.91
N LEU A 23 5.42 7.58 6.35
CA LEU A 23 6.51 6.60 6.23
C LEU A 23 6.89 6.37 4.76
N LEU A 24 5.90 6.23 3.89
CA LEU A 24 6.10 6.01 2.46
C LEU A 24 6.71 7.24 1.77
N ARG A 25 6.32 8.46 2.15
CA ARG A 25 6.93 9.70 1.65
C ARG A 25 8.37 9.87 2.10
N GLU A 26 8.65 9.48 3.34
CA GLU A 26 10.01 9.46 3.87
C GLU A 26 10.85 8.44 3.10
N LYS A 27 10.39 7.20 2.97
CA LYS A 27 11.07 6.17 2.15
C LYS A 27 11.20 6.57 0.68
N ARG A 28 10.23 7.26 0.07
CA ARG A 28 10.35 7.79 -1.29
C ARG A 28 11.58 8.68 -1.43
N ARG A 29 11.86 9.55 -0.45
CA ARG A 29 13.06 10.40 -0.49
C ARG A 29 14.35 9.58 -0.48
N TYR A 30 14.34 8.40 0.13
CA TYR A 30 15.51 7.53 0.25
C TYR A 30 15.63 6.45 -0.85
N GLN A 31 14.51 5.95 -1.40
CA GLN A 31 14.46 4.81 -2.33
C GLN A 31 13.92 5.16 -3.72
N GLY A 32 13.56 6.43 -3.96
CA GLY A 32 13.16 6.93 -5.27
C GLY A 32 11.69 6.67 -5.60
N ASP A 33 11.33 5.42 -5.95
CA ASP A 33 10.00 5.09 -6.49
C ASP A 33 9.04 4.52 -5.43
N LEU A 34 8.03 5.33 -5.11
CA LEU A 34 6.91 4.98 -4.23
C LEU A 34 6.09 3.81 -4.80
N SER A 35 5.89 3.78 -6.11
CA SER A 35 5.09 2.76 -6.79
C SER A 35 5.77 1.40 -6.69
N ALA A 36 7.09 1.35 -6.93
CA ALA A 36 7.89 0.14 -6.75
C ALA A 36 7.81 -0.37 -5.31
N SER A 37 8.02 0.52 -4.33
CA SER A 37 7.95 0.18 -2.90
C SER A 37 6.62 -0.44 -2.47
N ILE A 38 5.50 0.08 -2.98
CA ILE A 38 4.17 -0.46 -2.68
C ILE A 38 3.93 -1.79 -3.39
N ASN A 39 4.36 -1.93 -4.65
CA ASN A 39 4.25 -3.19 -5.38
C ASN A 39 5.00 -4.31 -4.63
N ASP A 40 6.25 -4.07 -4.24
CA ASP A 40 7.06 -5.06 -3.51
C ASP A 40 6.42 -5.43 -2.17
N ALA A 41 5.95 -4.44 -1.41
CA ALA A 41 5.30 -4.68 -0.13
C ALA A 41 4.05 -5.56 -0.26
N LEU A 42 3.21 -5.29 -1.26
CA LEU A 42 1.97 -6.04 -1.49
C LEU A 42 2.22 -7.42 -2.12
N LEU A 43 3.32 -7.61 -2.85
CA LEU A 43 3.76 -8.91 -3.35
C LEU A 43 4.37 -9.77 -2.25
N ALA A 44 5.09 -9.16 -1.30
CA ALA A 44 5.75 -9.85 -0.19
C ALA A 44 4.78 -10.29 0.93
N VAL A 45 3.54 -9.78 0.94
CA VAL A 45 2.54 -10.10 1.97
C VAL A 45 1.41 -10.97 1.41
N ASN A 46 0.99 -11.95 2.20
CA ASN A 46 -0.20 -12.74 1.87
C ASN A 46 -1.48 -11.97 2.21
N LEU A 47 -2.07 -11.32 1.21
CA LEU A 47 -3.30 -10.52 1.34
C LEU A 47 -4.53 -11.33 1.78
N ASN A 48 -4.55 -12.64 1.54
CA ASN A 48 -5.67 -13.49 1.96
C ASN A 48 -5.71 -13.67 3.48
N THR A 49 -4.55 -13.71 4.13
CA THR A 49 -4.42 -14.02 5.56
C THR A 49 -3.98 -12.82 6.40
N VAL A 50 -3.54 -11.72 5.78
CA VAL A 50 -3.08 -10.54 6.51
C VAL A 50 -4.16 -10.04 7.48
N LYS A 51 -3.74 -9.70 8.70
CA LYS A 51 -4.65 -9.12 9.70
C LYS A 51 -5.14 -7.77 9.18
N LEU A 52 -6.45 -7.64 9.03
CA LEU A 52 -7.04 -6.41 8.52
C LEU A 52 -6.91 -5.31 9.58
N VAL A 53 -6.36 -4.16 9.20
CA VAL A 53 -6.37 -2.98 10.07
C VAL A 53 -7.77 -2.41 10.11
N THR A 54 -8.24 -2.04 11.29
CA THR A 54 -9.49 -1.29 11.45
C THR A 54 -9.24 0.15 11.05
N LEU A 55 -9.94 0.64 10.02
CA LEU A 55 -9.94 2.05 9.66
C LEU A 55 -10.73 2.83 10.72
N GLN A 56 -10.08 3.21 11.82
CA GLN A 56 -10.70 4.00 12.89
C GLN A 56 -10.97 5.43 12.40
N GLY A 57 -12.13 5.64 11.77
CA GLY A 57 -12.69 6.94 11.41
C GLY A 57 -11.88 7.75 10.37
N LYS A 58 -12.55 8.73 9.75
CA LYS A 58 -11.96 9.63 8.74
C LYS A 58 -10.71 10.39 9.23
N LYS A 59 -10.52 10.55 10.55
CA LYS A 59 -9.41 11.31 11.14
C LYS A 59 -8.01 10.66 10.99
N LYS A 60 -7.92 9.34 10.77
CA LYS A 60 -6.62 8.62 10.66
C LYS A 60 -6.22 8.28 9.22
N GLN A 61 -7.01 8.72 8.24
CA GLN A 61 -6.76 8.50 6.81
C GLN A 61 -6.31 9.79 6.15
N THR A 62 -5.55 9.68 5.06
CA THR A 62 -5.14 10.84 4.28
C THR A 62 -6.37 11.59 3.75
N ALA A 63 -6.32 12.93 3.77
CA ALA A 63 -7.38 13.76 3.20
C ALA A 63 -7.48 13.56 1.68
N ARG A 64 -6.34 13.29 1.02
CA ARG A 64 -6.22 13.08 -0.43
C ARG A 64 -5.82 11.64 -0.75
N GLU A 65 -6.32 11.13 -1.86
CA GLU A 65 -5.90 9.85 -2.42
C GLU A 65 -4.46 9.94 -2.91
N THR A 66 -3.70 8.87 -2.69
CA THR A 66 -2.34 8.73 -3.18
C THR A 66 -2.41 7.96 -4.50
N GLN A 67 -2.01 8.60 -5.59
CA GLN A 67 -1.92 7.95 -6.90
C GLN A 67 -0.62 7.17 -6.99
N VAL A 68 -0.71 5.87 -7.27
CA VAL A 68 0.45 4.99 -7.41
C VAL A 68 0.27 4.09 -8.62
N VAL A 69 1.38 3.65 -9.21
CA VAL A 69 1.35 2.74 -10.36
C VAL A 69 1.48 1.31 -9.84
N LEU A 70 0.45 0.50 -9.99
CA LEU A 70 0.44 -0.90 -9.55
C LEU A 70 0.36 -1.85 -10.73
N LEU A 71 0.89 -3.05 -10.53
CA LEU A 71 0.73 -4.14 -11.48
C LEU A 71 -0.75 -4.44 -11.69
N ARG A 72 -1.22 -4.52 -12.93
CA ARG A 72 -2.63 -4.83 -13.27
C ARG A 72 -3.10 -6.16 -12.67
N ARG A 73 -2.20 -7.15 -12.57
CA ARG A 73 -2.47 -8.42 -11.88
C ARG A 73 -2.68 -8.26 -10.37
N LEU A 74 -1.96 -7.33 -9.75
CA LEU A 74 -2.06 -7.03 -8.33
C LEU A 74 -3.36 -6.28 -8.03
N ILE A 75 -3.75 -5.33 -8.89
CA ILE A 75 -5.04 -4.64 -8.79
C ILE A 75 -6.18 -5.66 -8.83
N ARG A 76 -6.21 -6.56 -9.82
CA ARG A 76 -7.21 -7.64 -9.90
C ARG A 76 -7.21 -8.52 -8.65
N LYS A 77 -6.02 -8.91 -8.15
CA LYS A 77 -5.91 -9.67 -6.91
C LYS A 77 -6.47 -8.91 -5.71
N LEU A 78 -6.19 -7.62 -5.59
CA LEU A 78 -6.72 -6.78 -4.51
C LEU A 78 -8.24 -6.71 -4.55
N HIS A 79 -8.84 -6.52 -5.72
CA HIS A 79 -10.30 -6.56 -5.88
C HIS A 79 -10.88 -7.91 -5.44
N ASN A 80 -10.36 -9.02 -5.97
CA ASN A 80 -10.88 -10.36 -5.65
C ASN A 80 -10.75 -10.68 -4.14
N VAL A 81 -9.61 -10.35 -3.52
CA VAL A 81 -9.40 -10.60 -2.09
C VAL A 81 -10.27 -9.68 -1.24
N ALA A 82 -10.43 -8.41 -1.63
CA ALA A 82 -11.28 -7.47 -0.92
C ALA A 82 -12.74 -7.94 -0.92
N GLU A 83 -13.24 -8.42 -2.06
CA GLU A 83 -14.58 -8.99 -2.20
C GLU A 83 -14.73 -10.26 -1.36
N THR A 84 -13.79 -11.21 -1.48
CA THR A 84 -13.80 -12.47 -0.72
C THR A 84 -13.81 -12.23 0.79
N ARG A 85 -13.04 -11.24 1.26
CA ARG A 85 -12.92 -10.89 2.69
C ARG A 85 -13.93 -9.84 3.15
N ARG A 86 -14.85 -9.40 2.28
CA ARG A 86 -15.83 -8.34 2.53
C ARG A 86 -15.22 -7.09 3.16
N CYS A 87 -14.05 -6.65 2.67
CA CYS A 87 -13.35 -5.47 3.16
C CYS A 87 -13.10 -4.47 2.02
N SER A 88 -12.87 -3.20 2.35
CA SER A 88 -12.50 -2.22 1.32
C SER A 88 -11.08 -2.45 0.81
N ILE A 89 -10.82 -2.12 -0.46
CA ILE A 89 -9.46 -2.23 -1.04
C ILE A 89 -8.48 -1.32 -0.29
N ASN A 90 -8.92 -0.13 0.12
CA ASN A 90 -8.12 0.76 0.96
C ASN A 90 -7.72 0.06 2.28
N GLN A 91 -8.65 -0.64 2.92
CA GLN A 91 -8.35 -1.40 4.13
C GLN A 91 -7.34 -2.51 3.85
N LEU A 92 -7.51 -3.25 2.76
CA LEU A 92 -6.62 -4.35 2.38
C LEU A 92 -5.21 -3.86 2.07
N VAL A 93 -5.07 -2.79 1.28
CA VAL A 93 -3.77 -2.18 0.95
C VAL A 93 -3.09 -1.65 2.21
N ASN A 94 -3.80 -0.91 3.05
CA ASN A 94 -3.26 -0.43 4.33
C ASN A 94 -2.82 -1.58 5.24
N SER A 95 -3.58 -2.69 5.26
CA SER A 95 -3.24 -3.89 6.03
C SER A 95 -1.98 -4.57 5.51
N GLY A 96 -1.87 -4.71 4.18
CA GLY A 96 -0.70 -5.28 3.53
C GLY A 96 0.56 -4.45 3.81
N LEU A 97 0.47 -3.14 3.62
CA LEU A 97 1.58 -2.21 3.90
C LEU A 97 1.97 -2.22 5.38
N ALA A 98 1.00 -2.16 6.30
CA ALA A 98 1.26 -2.22 7.73
C ALA A 98 1.96 -3.52 8.13
N ALA A 99 1.51 -4.67 7.62
CA ALA A 99 2.13 -5.96 7.90
C ALA A 99 3.57 -6.04 7.35
N TYR A 100 3.80 -5.55 6.14
CA TYR A 100 5.12 -5.51 5.53
C TYR A 100 6.10 -4.64 6.33
N TYR A 101 5.70 -3.40 6.63
CA TYR A 101 6.57 -2.47 7.36
C TYR A 101 6.71 -2.82 8.84
N SER A 102 5.72 -3.45 9.46
CA SER A 102 5.86 -4.00 10.81
C SER A 102 6.91 -5.11 10.85
N LYS A 103 6.96 -6.00 9.85
CA LYS A 103 8.02 -7.00 9.71
C LYS A 103 9.38 -6.34 9.47
N GLN A 104 9.46 -5.34 8.58
CA GLN A 104 10.72 -4.62 8.34
C GLN A 104 11.26 -3.92 9.60
N ARG A 105 10.38 -3.31 10.42
CA ARG A 105 10.78 -2.68 11.70
C ARG A 105 11.33 -3.70 12.70
N LEU A 106 10.82 -4.93 12.69
CA LEU A 106 11.34 -6.01 13.53
C LEU A 106 12.74 -6.47 13.07
N THR A 107 13.00 -6.47 11.76
CA THR A 107 14.28 -6.90 11.19
C THR A 107 15.31 -5.77 11.06
N ASN A 108 14.88 -4.51 11.07
CA ASN A 108 15.71 -3.31 11.01
C ASN A 108 15.17 -2.25 11.99
N PRO A 109 15.68 -2.21 13.24
CA PRO A 109 15.17 -1.33 14.29
C PRO A 109 15.41 0.17 14.06
N GLY A 110 16.04 0.57 12.94
CA GLY A 110 16.39 1.96 12.62
C GLY A 110 15.27 2.84 12.05
N LEU A 111 14.02 2.37 11.89
CA LEU A 111 12.93 3.23 11.42
C LEU A 111 12.28 3.99 12.60
N PRO A 112 12.29 5.33 12.61
CA PRO A 112 11.78 6.11 13.73
C PRO A 112 10.28 5.85 13.97
N SER A 113 9.93 5.79 15.25
CA SER A 113 8.57 5.72 15.75
C SER A 113 8.05 7.15 15.90
N SER A 114 7.28 7.67 14.95
CA SER A 114 6.62 8.98 15.09
C SER A 114 5.35 9.10 14.25
#